data_AF-A0A1G1N5H1-F1
#
_entry.id   AF-A0A1G1N5H1-F1
#
_cell.length_a   1.000
_cell.length_b   1.000
_cell.length_c   1.000
_cell.angle_alpha   90.00
_cell.angle_beta   90.00
_cell.angle_gamma   90.00
#
_symmetry.space_group_name_H-M   'P 1'
#
loop_
_entity.id
_entity.type
_entity.pdbx_description
1 polymer ?
#
loop_
_entity_poly.entity_id
_entity_poly.type
_entity_poly.pdbx_seq_one_letter_code
_entity_poly.pdbx_strand_id
1 'polypeptide(L)'
;MDNLKISVLLERDDFKMEIIGRDARNIRCFEQETGVKVVIDDTPQRVFLVGTDLPSLENARRIMEKLVRDKKITEAKIKEYKKLCSE
;
A
#
# COMPACT_ATOMS: atom_id res chain seq x y z
N MET A 1 2.24 -21.05 10.11
CA MET A 1 2.66 -20.16 9.01
C MET A 1 2.20 -18.78 9.39
N ASP A 2 3.03 -18.07 10.14
CA ASP A 2 2.72 -16.72 10.60
C ASP A 2 2.84 -15.77 9.42
N ASN A 3 1.70 -15.23 8.96
CA ASN A 3 1.72 -14.17 7.96
C ASN A 3 2.29 -12.91 8.63
N LEU A 4 3.33 -12.34 8.04
CA LEU A 4 3.91 -11.08 8.52
C LEU A 4 2.93 -9.94 8.22
N LYS A 5 2.71 -9.06 9.19
CA LYS A 5 1.76 -7.94 9.10
C LYS A 5 2.42 -6.66 9.59
N ILE A 6 2.34 -5.60 8.78
CA ILE A 6 2.82 -4.26 9.12
C ILE A 6 1.68 -3.26 8.90
N SER A 7 1.57 -2.23 9.74
CA SER A 7 0.59 -1.16 9.57
C SER A 7 1.22 0.10 8.98
N VAL A 8 0.47 0.80 8.12
CA VAL A 8 0.79 2.14 7.62
C VAL A 8 -0.25 3.12 8.17
N LEU A 9 0.23 4.24 8.71
CA LEU A 9 -0.62 5.34 9.17
C LEU A 9 -1.02 6.22 7.98
N LEU A 10 -2.29 6.61 7.94
CA LEU A 10 -2.87 7.52 6.96
C LEU A 10 -3.08 8.89 7.62
N GLU A 11 -3.02 9.98 6.85
CA GLU A 11 -3.33 11.32 7.40
C GLU A 11 -4.84 11.53 7.61
N ARG A 12 -5.67 10.77 6.88
CA ARG A 12 -7.15 10.82 6.93
C ARG A 12 -7.74 9.50 6.46
N ASP A 13 -8.96 9.17 6.90
CA ASP A 13 -9.64 7.93 6.51
C ASP A 13 -10.07 7.90 5.02
N ASP A 14 -10.26 9.06 4.39
CA ASP A 14 -10.58 9.14 2.95
C ASP A 14 -9.52 8.45 2.06
N PHE A 15 -8.26 8.39 2.54
CA PHE A 15 -7.21 7.67 1.85
C PHE A 15 -7.50 6.19 1.70
N LYS A 16 -8.29 5.57 2.59
CA LYS A 16 -8.68 4.16 2.42
C LYS A 16 -9.44 3.97 1.10
N MET A 17 -10.35 4.88 0.77
CA MET A 17 -11.12 4.83 -0.48
C MET A 17 -10.23 5.13 -1.70
N GLU A 18 -9.28 6.06 -1.58
CA GLU A 18 -8.30 6.32 -2.64
C GLU A 18 -7.35 5.13 -2.88
N ILE A 19 -6.94 4.43 -1.81
CA ILE A 19 -6.12 3.20 -1.88
C ILE A 19 -6.88 2.08 -2.59
N ILE A 20 -8.17 1.90 -2.29
CA ILE A 20 -9.01 0.93 -3.00
C ILE A 20 -9.10 1.33 -4.48
N GLY A 21 -9.43 2.60 -4.73
CA GLY A 21 -9.67 3.13 -6.06
C GLY A 21 -10.99 2.62 -6.67
N ARG A 22 -11.38 3.18 -7.81
CA ARG A 22 -12.60 2.75 -8.51
C ARG A 22 -12.44 1.32 -9.02
N ASP A 23 -13.38 0.44 -8.69
CA ASP A 23 -13.35 -0.99 -9.05
C ASP A 23 -12.16 -1.77 -8.46
N ALA A 24 -11.65 -1.34 -7.31
CA ALA A 24 -10.47 -1.93 -6.66
C ALA A 24 -9.20 -1.92 -7.53
N ARG A 25 -9.10 -1.00 -8.50
CA ARG A 25 -7.97 -0.93 -9.44
C ARG A 25 -6.66 -0.56 -8.77
N ASN A 26 -6.69 0.42 -7.87
CA ASN A 26 -5.48 0.89 -7.21
C ASN A 26 -4.91 -0.17 -6.26
N ILE A 27 -5.76 -0.78 -5.44
CA ILE A 27 -5.34 -1.84 -4.51
C ILE A 27 -4.82 -3.05 -5.28
N ARG A 28 -5.49 -3.51 -6.34
CA ARG A 28 -5.02 -4.62 -7.18
C ARG A 28 -3.69 -4.31 -7.86
N CYS A 29 -3.54 -3.10 -8.40
CA CYS A 29 -2.27 -2.68 -9.01
C CYS A 29 -1.16 -2.67 -7.96
N PHE A 30 -1.41 -2.12 -6.77
CA PHE A 30 -0.44 -2.12 -5.69
C PHE A 30 -0.03 -3.54 -5.28
N GLU A 31 -0.99 -4.44 -5.09
CA GLU A 31 -0.74 -5.84 -4.72
C GLU A 31 0.04 -6.59 -5.81
N GLN A 32 -0.27 -6.34 -7.09
CA GLN A 32 0.46 -6.93 -8.22
C GLN A 32 1.89 -6.42 -8.35
N GLU A 33 2.11 -5.13 -8.16
CA GLU A 33 3.43 -4.50 -8.32
C GLU A 33 4.37 -4.80 -7.15
N THR A 34 3.81 -4.96 -5.94
CA THR A 34 4.60 -5.16 -4.71
C THR A 34 4.64 -6.62 -4.24
N GLY A 35 3.70 -7.46 -4.68
CA GLY A 35 3.58 -8.85 -4.22
C GLY A 35 3.05 -8.99 -2.79
N VAL A 36 2.62 -7.90 -2.14
CA VAL A 36 2.02 -7.93 -0.80
C VAL A 36 0.52 -7.70 -0.88
N LYS A 37 -0.22 -8.20 0.11
CA LYS A 37 -1.67 -8.00 0.21
C LYS A 37 -1.97 -6.76 1.06
N VAL A 38 -2.92 -5.94 0.61
CA VAL A 38 -3.39 -4.78 1.37
C VAL A 38 -4.70 -5.16 2.07
N VAL A 39 -4.75 -4.95 3.38
CA VAL A 39 -5.90 -5.23 4.22
C VAL A 39 -6.37 -3.92 4.85
N ILE A 40 -7.63 -3.59 4.57
CA ILE A 40 -8.31 -2.43 5.11
C ILE A 40 -9.37 -2.94 6.07
N ASP A 41 -9.35 -2.42 7.30
CA ASP A 41 -10.34 -2.73 8.34
C ASP A 41 -10.90 -1.44 8.96
N ASP A 42 -11.71 -1.60 10.01
CA ASP A 42 -12.38 -0.50 10.71
C ASP A 42 -11.42 0.34 11.58
N THR A 43 -10.12 0.01 11.62
CA THR A 43 -9.14 0.78 12.39
C THR A 43 -8.95 2.16 11.76
N PRO A 44 -9.22 3.26 12.47
CA PRO A 44 -9.16 4.60 11.88
C PRO A 44 -7.75 4.95 11.44
N GLN A 45 -7.64 5.67 10.33
CA GLN A 45 -6.40 6.23 9.78
C GLN A 45 -5.27 5.20 9.62
N ARG A 46 -5.62 3.94 9.35
CA ARG A 46 -4.66 2.85 9.25
C ARG A 46 -5.04 1.85 8.19
N VAL A 47 -4.03 1.33 7.52
CA VAL A 47 -4.13 0.17 6.63
C VAL A 47 -3.05 -0.83 7.00
N PHE A 48 -3.25 -2.09 6.63
CA PHE A 48 -2.33 -3.16 6.93
C PHE A 48 -1.78 -3.76 5.64
N LEU A 49 -0.49 -4.05 5.64
CA LEU A 49 0.21 -4.78 4.59
C LEU A 49 0.52 -6.17 5.15
N VAL A 50 0.18 -7.20 4.39
CA VAL A 50 0.37 -8.60 4.76
C VAL A 50 1.19 -9.28 3.68
N GLY A 51 2.24 -9.99 4.08
CA GLY A 51 3.18 -10.59 3.15
C GLY A 51 3.89 -11.81 3.73
N THR A 52 4.74 -12.41 2.91
CA THR A 52 5.47 -13.65 3.23
C THR A 52 6.88 -13.40 3.76
N ASP A 53 7.47 -12.24 3.43
CA ASP A 53 8.84 -11.89 3.79
C ASP A 53 8.96 -10.40 4.19
N LEU A 54 9.89 -10.12 5.11
CA LEU A 54 10.14 -8.78 5.64
C LEU A 54 10.63 -7.79 4.57
N PRO A 55 11.54 -8.14 3.64
CA PRO A 55 12.02 -7.22 2.61
C PRO A 55 10.89 -6.69 1.71
N SER A 56 10.01 -7.56 1.22
CA SER A 56 8.89 -7.17 0.36
C SER A 56 7.89 -6.28 1.11
N LEU A 57 7.60 -6.61 2.38
CA LEU A 57 6.75 -5.80 3.24
C LEU A 57 7.33 -4.42 3.51
N GLU A 58 8.63 -4.32 3.79
CA GLU A 58 9.28 -3.04 4.04
C GLU A 58 9.31 -2.17 2.77
N ASN A 59 9.56 -2.77 1.60
CA ASN A 59 9.47 -2.05 0.33
C ASN A 59 8.04 -1.56 0.04
N ALA A 60 7.03 -2.41 0.24
CA ALA A 60 5.64 -2.02 0.06
C ALA A 60 5.23 -0.91 1.05
N ARG A 61 5.66 -1.00 2.31
CA ARG A 61 5.43 0.03 3.33
C ARG A 61 5.95 1.39 2.88
N ARG A 62 7.20 1.43 2.38
CA ARG A 62 7.83 2.67 1.88
C ARG A 62 7.08 3.25 0.69
N ILE A 63 6.66 2.40 -0.26
CA ILE A 63 5.88 2.84 -1.43
C ILE A 63 4.54 3.42 -0.96
N MET A 64 3.85 2.76 -0.03
CA MET A 64 2.57 3.23 0.50
C MET A 64 2.72 4.56 1.25
N GLU A 65 3.75 4.72 2.07
CA GLU A 65 4.02 5.98 2.78
C GLU A 65 4.31 7.14 1.82
N LYS A 66 5.06 6.88 0.73
CA LYS A 66 5.30 7.88 -0.32
C LYS A 66 4.00 8.28 -1.01
N LEU A 67 3.15 7.30 -1.38
CA LEU A 67 1.85 7.54 -2.00
C LEU A 67 0.90 8.37 -1.12
N VAL A 68 0.84 8.06 0.17
CA VAL A 68 0.05 8.80 1.16
C VAL A 68 0.58 10.23 1.30
N ARG A 69 1.91 10.40 1.39
CA ARG A 69 2.55 11.72 1.48
C ARG A 69 2.33 12.58 0.24
N ASP A 70 2.37 11.98 -0.96
CA ASP A 70 2.09 12.68 -2.22
C ASP A 70 0.60 12.99 -2.43
N LYS A 71 -0.27 12.47 -1.55
CA LYS A 71 -1.73 12.65 -1.58
C LYS A 71 -2.39 12.21 -2.88
N LYS A 72 -1.72 11.38 -3.68
CA LYS A 72 -2.17 10.92 -4.99
C LYS A 72 -1.89 9.43 -5.15
N ILE A 73 -2.93 8.64 -4.97
CA ILE A 73 -2.87 7.18 -5.09
C ILE A 73 -3.50 6.79 -6.43
N THR A 74 -2.64 6.51 -7.41
CA THR A 74 -3.04 6.12 -8.77
C THR A 74 -2.10 5.04 -9.28
N GLU A 75 -2.57 4.21 -10.22
CA GLU A 75 -1.77 3.14 -10.84
C GLU A 75 -0.43 3.67 -11.40
N ALA A 76 -0.43 4.86 -12.00
CA ALA A 76 0.78 5.49 -12.52
C ALA A 76 1.80 5.79 -11.40
N LYS A 77 1.34 6.37 -10.28
CA LYS A 77 2.18 6.68 -9.13
C LYS A 77 2.69 5.43 -8.41
N ILE A 78 1.87 4.39 -8.31
CA ILE A 78 2.28 3.10 -7.72
C ILE A 78 3.48 2.54 -8.48
N LYS A 79 3.41 2.50 -9.82
CA LYS A 79 4.50 2.02 -10.69
C LYS A 79 5.75 2.91 -10.62
N GLU A 80 5.56 4.23 -10.57
CA GLU A 80 6.63 5.21 -10.40
C GLU A 80 7.43 4.95 -9.12
N TYR A 81 6.76 4.81 -7.98
CA TYR A 81 7.43 4.58 -6.70
C TYR A 81 8.04 3.20 -6.58
N LYS A 82 7.43 2.17 -7.18
CA LYS A 82 8.04 0.84 -7.24
C LYS A 82 9.39 0.89 -7.95
N LYS A 83 9.49 1.63 -9.05
CA LYS A 83 10.76 1.83 -9.76
C LYS A 83 11.80 2.50 -8.86
N LEU A 84 11.40 3.59 -8.20
CA LEU A 84 12.28 4.35 -7.30
C LEU A 84 12.78 3.55 -6.08
N CYS A 85 12.02 2.55 -5.62
CA CYS A 85 12.41 1.68 -4.50
C CYS A 85 13.15 0.41 -4.93
N SER A 86 13.27 0.15 -6.24
CA SER A 86 14.05 -0.97 -6.78
C SER A 86 15.49 -0.56 -7.17
N GLU A 87 15.83 0.72 -6.98
CA GLU A 87 17.15 1.34 -7.16
C GLU A 87 17.79 1.61 -5.79
#